data_AF-A0A2D5EUE5-F1
#
_entry.id   AF-A0A2D5EUE5-F1
#
_cell.length_a   1.000
_cell.length_b   1.000
_cell.length_c   1.000
_cell.angle_alpha   90.00
_cell.angle_beta   90.00
_cell.angle_gamma   90.00
#
_symmetry.space_group_name_H-M   'P 1'
#
loop_
_entity.id
_entity.type
_entity.pdbx_description
1 polymer ?
#
loop_
_entity_poly.entity_id
_entity_poly.type
_entity_poly.pdbx_seq_one_letter_code
_entity_poly.pdbx_strand_id
1 'polypeptide(L)'
;MIDVPALAAPGGATPAARRKALAALPDEALAERLLPFVEALREGGAARWEPLATLAGLPLGEVVASPFGLRAIALGVRRGATSVQRELRRVLSWPAELGVADPAHGVWDAGKLHVGKYQSFQADAPFATFDPAHVAKWGPHELMHRAAGFFWRPGATRWELYLGARLNELLPVALWYGADQLARLDEDDFDREAAGRAPAARVEDARWLVEDEAALRARLGRTLRHLRAGLAYVEGELAAVDEERRTGRRVVTPRVFGARGRARLDAASDATAYVVGHAARLADPAVSAVLELVGAVDDVDVYRGEIDACH
;
A
#
# COMPACT_ATOMS: atom_id res chain seq x y z
N MET A 1 -12.37 -8.10 -18.07
CA MET A 1 -11.73 -7.32 -17.00
C MET A 1 -12.63 -7.42 -15.78
N ILE A 2 -12.12 -7.77 -14.60
CA ILE A 2 -12.94 -7.86 -13.38
C ILE A 2 -13.40 -6.44 -13.04
N ASP A 3 -14.72 -6.23 -13.07
CA ASP A 3 -15.29 -4.92 -12.75
C ASP A 3 -15.34 -4.75 -11.23
N VAL A 4 -14.68 -3.70 -10.74
CA VAL A 4 -14.61 -3.35 -9.32
C VAL A 4 -15.31 -2.01 -9.14
N PRO A 5 -16.47 -1.98 -8.47
CA PRO A 5 -17.23 -0.76 -8.21
C PRO A 5 -16.35 0.38 -7.71
N ALA A 6 -16.61 1.60 -8.20
CA ALA A 6 -15.98 2.80 -7.68
C ALA A 6 -16.75 3.37 -6.48
N LEU A 7 -16.03 3.86 -5.47
CA LEU A 7 -16.67 4.71 -4.46
C LEU A 7 -17.18 5.97 -5.15
N ALA A 8 -18.47 6.24 -5.01
CA ALA A 8 -19.09 7.46 -5.51
C ALA A 8 -18.59 8.68 -4.72
N ALA A 9 -17.49 9.27 -5.20
CA ALA A 9 -16.95 10.48 -4.62
C ALA A 9 -17.95 11.65 -4.79
N PRO A 10 -18.09 12.55 -3.80
CA PRO A 10 -18.84 13.78 -3.97
C PRO A 10 -18.29 14.58 -5.17
N GLY A 11 -19.14 15.40 -5.80
CA GLY A 11 -18.73 16.23 -6.95
C GLY A 11 -17.47 17.06 -6.65
N GLY A 12 -16.57 17.15 -7.62
CA GLY A 12 -15.31 17.89 -7.52
C GLY A 12 -14.46 17.69 -8.77
N ALA A 13 -13.83 18.76 -9.27
CA ALA A 13 -13.09 18.72 -10.53
C ALA A 13 -11.75 17.97 -10.46
N THR A 14 -11.23 17.69 -9.25
CA THR A 14 -9.91 17.09 -9.03
C THR A 14 -9.93 15.98 -7.97
N PRO A 15 -8.95 15.05 -7.97
CA PRO A 15 -8.79 14.05 -6.90
C PRO A 15 -8.69 14.67 -5.50
N ALA A 16 -7.88 15.73 -5.33
CA ALA A 16 -7.76 16.44 -4.06
C ALA A 16 -9.09 17.04 -3.57
N ALA A 17 -9.90 17.63 -4.46
CA ALA A 17 -11.22 18.14 -4.10
C ALA A 17 -12.15 17.01 -3.62
N ARG A 18 -12.12 15.86 -4.29
CA ARG A 18 -12.90 14.67 -3.91
C ARG A 18 -12.49 14.14 -2.53
N ARG A 19 -11.19 14.04 -2.23
CA ARG A 19 -10.69 13.62 -0.91
C ARG A 19 -11.10 14.59 0.20
N LYS A 20 -10.94 15.90 -0.02
CA LYS A 20 -11.35 16.93 0.95
C LYS A 20 -12.85 16.89 1.22
N ALA A 21 -13.66 16.72 0.17
CA ALA A 21 -15.10 16.59 0.31
C ALA A 21 -15.48 15.34 1.13
N LEU A 22 -14.85 14.18 0.89
CA LEU A 22 -15.05 12.98 1.70
C LEU A 22 -14.63 13.18 3.16
N ALA A 23 -13.46 13.79 3.38
CA ALA A 23 -12.93 14.06 4.72
C ALA A 23 -13.79 15.07 5.52
N ALA A 24 -14.56 15.91 4.84
CA ALA A 24 -15.43 16.91 5.46
C ALA A 24 -16.85 16.39 5.80
N LEU A 25 -17.26 15.24 5.26
CA LEU A 25 -18.57 14.67 5.59
C LEU A 25 -18.65 14.32 7.08
N PRO A 26 -19.80 14.50 7.74
CA PRO A 26 -20.08 13.86 9.04
C PRO A 26 -19.98 12.34 8.96
N ASP A 27 -19.70 11.66 10.09
CA ASP A 27 -19.52 10.20 10.11
C ASP A 27 -20.74 9.45 9.59
N GLU A 28 -21.95 9.85 9.99
CA GLU A 28 -23.18 9.25 9.48
C GLU A 28 -23.31 9.38 7.95
N ALA A 29 -23.09 10.58 7.41
CA ALA A 29 -23.14 10.82 5.97
C ALA A 29 -22.04 10.09 5.20
N LEU A 30 -20.86 9.90 5.80
CA LEU A 30 -19.77 9.12 5.22
C LEU A 30 -20.09 7.62 5.22
N ALA A 31 -20.67 7.09 6.30
CA ALA A 31 -21.13 5.70 6.38
C ALA A 31 -22.21 5.41 5.33
N GLU A 32 -23.23 6.26 5.20
CA GLU A 32 -24.29 6.13 4.19
C GLU A 32 -23.73 6.17 2.76
N ARG A 33 -22.63 6.88 2.54
CA ARG A 33 -21.97 6.92 1.23
C ARG A 33 -21.11 5.69 0.94
N LEU A 34 -20.51 5.10 1.97
CA LEU A 34 -19.68 3.90 1.84
C LEU A 34 -20.52 2.64 1.71
N LEU A 35 -21.71 2.60 2.32
CA LEU A 35 -22.55 1.41 2.36
C LEU A 35 -22.86 0.86 0.96
N PRO A 36 -23.39 1.62 -0.02
CA PRO A 36 -23.64 1.09 -1.37
C PRO A 36 -22.38 0.57 -2.08
N PHE A 37 -21.23 1.19 -1.82
CA PHE A 37 -19.95 0.75 -2.38
C PHE A 37 -19.55 -0.62 -1.82
N VAL A 38 -19.66 -0.82 -0.50
CA VAL A 38 -19.34 -2.10 0.14
C VAL A 38 -20.36 -3.18 -0.23
N GLU A 39 -21.64 -2.81 -0.37
CA GLU A 39 -22.69 -3.72 -0.83
C GLU A 39 -22.45 -4.23 -2.24
N ALA A 40 -22.08 -3.34 -3.16
CA ALA A 40 -21.73 -3.72 -4.53
C ALA A 40 -20.50 -4.65 -4.59
N LEU A 41 -19.55 -4.51 -3.65
CA LEU A 41 -18.38 -5.37 -3.56
C LEU A 41 -18.68 -6.76 -3.00
N ARG A 42 -19.63 -6.90 -2.07
CA ARG A 42 -20.01 -8.20 -1.51
C ARG A 42 -21.04 -8.96 -2.34
N GLU A 43 -21.69 -8.30 -3.30
CA GLU A 43 -22.66 -8.94 -4.19
C GLU A 43 -22.02 -10.15 -4.91
N GLY A 44 -22.63 -11.32 -4.77
CA GLY A 44 -22.08 -12.59 -5.29
C GLY A 44 -21.11 -13.31 -4.34
N GLY A 45 -20.84 -12.76 -3.15
CA GLY A 45 -20.01 -13.38 -2.11
C GLY A 45 -18.52 -13.44 -2.43
N ALA A 46 -17.75 -14.13 -1.58
CA ALA A 46 -16.29 -14.23 -1.72
C ALA A 46 -15.84 -14.87 -3.04
N ALA A 47 -16.55 -15.92 -3.49
CA ALA A 47 -16.18 -16.71 -4.68
C ALA A 47 -16.11 -15.87 -5.97
N ARG A 48 -16.89 -14.78 -6.05
CA ARG A 48 -16.81 -13.81 -7.17
C ARG A 48 -15.40 -13.26 -7.38
N TRP A 49 -14.58 -13.23 -6.32
CA TRP A 49 -13.24 -12.64 -6.32
C TRP A 49 -12.12 -13.66 -6.55
N GLU A 50 -12.42 -14.94 -6.73
CA GLU A 50 -11.43 -15.97 -7.08
C GLU A 50 -10.63 -15.66 -8.36
N PRO A 51 -11.22 -15.11 -9.44
CA PRO A 51 -10.46 -14.68 -10.60
C PRO A 51 -9.45 -13.58 -10.26
N LEU A 52 -9.80 -12.66 -9.35
CA LEU A 52 -8.89 -11.59 -8.91
C LEU A 52 -7.74 -12.18 -8.10
N ALA A 53 -8.05 -13.09 -7.17
CA ALA A 53 -7.04 -13.79 -6.36
C ALA A 53 -6.04 -14.55 -7.24
N THR A 54 -6.55 -15.26 -8.25
CA THR A 54 -5.74 -16.00 -9.21
C THR A 54 -4.82 -15.08 -10.01
N LEU A 55 -5.34 -13.98 -10.56
CA LEU A 55 -4.54 -13.01 -11.31
C LEU A 55 -3.50 -12.30 -10.43
N ALA A 56 -3.87 -11.98 -9.19
CA ALA A 56 -3.00 -11.34 -8.22
C ALA A 56 -1.91 -12.27 -7.66
N GLY A 57 -2.08 -13.60 -7.79
CA GLY A 57 -1.20 -14.58 -7.15
C GLY A 57 -1.35 -14.64 -5.62
N LEU A 58 -2.50 -14.22 -5.09
CA LEU A 58 -2.75 -14.12 -3.65
C LEU A 58 -3.83 -15.13 -3.19
N PRO A 59 -3.78 -15.59 -1.92
CA PRO A 59 -4.90 -16.31 -1.33
C PRO A 59 -6.18 -15.48 -1.34
N LEU A 60 -7.35 -16.12 -1.56
CA LEU A 60 -8.63 -15.41 -1.59
C LEU A 60 -8.89 -14.61 -0.30
N GLY A 61 -8.50 -15.16 0.86
CA GLY A 61 -8.63 -14.48 2.15
C GLY A 61 -7.90 -13.13 2.21
N GLU A 62 -6.70 -13.02 1.60
CA GLU A 62 -5.98 -11.73 1.49
C GLU A 62 -6.78 -10.73 0.65
N VAL A 63 -7.41 -11.20 -0.42
CA VAL A 63 -8.18 -10.36 -1.35
C VAL A 63 -9.42 -9.79 -0.69
N VAL A 64 -10.16 -10.61 0.06
CA VAL A 64 -11.44 -10.19 0.66
C VAL A 64 -11.31 -9.68 2.09
N ALA A 65 -10.10 -9.55 2.63
CA ALA A 65 -9.88 -9.14 4.02
C ALA A 65 -10.48 -7.77 4.36
N SER A 66 -10.52 -6.84 3.37
CA SER A 66 -11.23 -5.55 3.48
C SER A 66 -11.71 -5.06 2.10
N PRO A 67 -12.73 -4.18 2.04
CA PRO A 67 -13.21 -3.59 0.79
C PRO A 67 -12.14 -2.77 0.04
N PHE A 68 -11.32 -2.01 0.75
CA PHE A 68 -10.28 -1.18 0.14
C PHE A 68 -9.01 -1.96 -0.21
N GLY A 69 -8.67 -3.01 0.54
CA GLY A 69 -7.60 -3.95 0.19
C GLY A 69 -7.92 -4.66 -1.14
N LEU A 70 -9.15 -5.13 -1.30
CA LEU A 70 -9.65 -5.70 -2.56
C LEU A 70 -9.47 -4.73 -3.73
N ARG A 71 -9.87 -3.46 -3.56
CA ARG A 71 -9.70 -2.42 -4.57
C ARG A 71 -8.23 -2.18 -4.92
N ALA A 72 -7.35 -2.11 -3.92
CA ALA A 72 -5.92 -1.92 -4.13
C ALA A 72 -5.29 -3.06 -4.96
N ILE A 73 -5.68 -4.30 -4.66
CA ILE A 73 -5.27 -5.49 -5.42
C ILE A 73 -5.74 -5.37 -6.88
N ALA A 74 -7.00 -4.99 -7.09
CA ALA A 74 -7.54 -4.80 -8.44
C ALA A 74 -6.83 -3.68 -9.22
N LEU A 75 -6.44 -2.58 -8.56
CA LEU A 75 -5.65 -1.52 -9.19
C LEU A 75 -4.27 -2.03 -9.62
N GLY A 76 -3.59 -2.79 -8.76
CA GLY A 76 -2.30 -3.41 -9.10
C GLY A 76 -2.42 -4.37 -10.30
N VAL A 77 -3.41 -5.26 -10.28
CA VAL A 77 -3.67 -6.19 -11.39
C VAL A 77 -4.01 -5.45 -12.69
N ARG A 78 -4.77 -4.35 -12.63
CA ARG A 78 -5.08 -3.51 -13.80
C ARG A 78 -3.85 -2.82 -14.38
N ARG A 79 -2.81 -2.58 -13.58
CA ARG A 79 -1.49 -2.10 -14.04
C ARG A 79 -0.61 -3.23 -14.58
N GLY A 80 -1.11 -4.46 -14.66
CA GLY A 80 -0.37 -5.62 -15.15
C GLY A 80 0.48 -6.30 -14.07
N ALA A 81 0.32 -5.93 -12.80
CA ALA A 81 1.07 -6.53 -11.72
C ALA A 81 0.46 -7.85 -11.25
N THR A 82 1.32 -8.74 -10.77
CA THR A 82 0.97 -9.93 -9.99
C THR A 82 1.98 -10.09 -8.86
N SER A 83 1.75 -11.05 -7.97
CA SER A 83 2.68 -11.36 -6.89
C SER A 83 3.51 -12.61 -7.18
N VAL A 84 4.68 -12.65 -6.56
CA VAL A 84 5.56 -13.82 -6.54
C VAL A 84 5.84 -14.18 -5.09
N GLN A 85 5.84 -15.49 -4.80
CA GLN A 85 6.20 -16.01 -3.49
C GLN A 85 7.62 -15.59 -3.14
N ARG A 86 7.82 -15.03 -1.94
CA ARG A 86 9.12 -14.53 -1.47
C ARG A 86 10.21 -15.58 -1.57
N GLU A 87 9.89 -16.82 -1.25
CA GLU A 87 10.81 -17.95 -1.26
C GLU A 87 11.29 -18.36 -2.66
N LEU A 88 10.55 -17.96 -3.71
CA LEU A 88 10.94 -18.18 -5.10
C LEU A 88 11.82 -17.06 -5.66
N ARG A 89 11.97 -15.95 -4.92
CA ARG A 89 12.83 -14.84 -5.34
C ARG A 89 14.28 -15.17 -5.01
N ARG A 90 15.17 -14.86 -5.94
CA ARG A 90 16.60 -14.87 -5.66
C ARG A 90 16.90 -13.82 -4.59
N VAL A 91 17.45 -14.27 -3.47
CA VAL A 91 18.02 -13.38 -2.46
C VAL A 91 19.26 -12.72 -3.06
N LEU A 92 19.22 -11.40 -3.21
CA LEU A 92 20.35 -10.64 -3.74
C LEU A 92 21.31 -10.33 -2.60
N SER A 93 22.58 -10.70 -2.77
CA SER A 93 23.63 -10.31 -1.84
C SER A 93 23.73 -8.79 -1.81
N TRP A 94 23.58 -8.20 -0.63
CA TRP A 94 23.71 -6.76 -0.43
C TRP A 94 25.12 -6.43 0.03
N PRO A 95 25.80 -5.42 -0.54
CA PRO A 95 27.09 -4.97 -0.04
C PRO A 95 26.99 -4.53 1.43
N ALA A 96 27.87 -5.05 2.29
CA ALA A 96 27.89 -4.72 3.72
C ALA A 96 28.10 -3.22 3.99
N GLU A 97 28.73 -2.53 3.04
CA GLU A 97 29.10 -1.11 3.08
C GLU A 97 27.91 -0.15 3.04
N LEU A 98 26.69 -0.63 2.72
CA LEU A 98 25.50 0.22 2.56
C LEU A 98 24.78 0.53 3.87
N GLY A 99 25.29 0.10 5.04
CA GLY A 99 24.77 0.47 6.36
C GLY A 99 23.37 -0.03 6.69
N VAL A 100 22.76 -0.83 5.82
CA VAL A 100 21.44 -1.48 5.97
C VAL A 100 21.57 -3.01 6.08
N ALA A 101 22.78 -3.50 6.33
CA ALA A 101 23.07 -4.93 6.40
C ALA A 101 22.27 -5.58 7.55
N ASP A 102 21.51 -6.62 7.20
CA ASP A 102 20.81 -7.46 8.15
C ASP A 102 21.50 -8.82 8.16
N PRO A 103 22.19 -9.21 9.26
CA PRO A 103 22.96 -10.45 9.31
C PRO A 103 22.09 -11.71 9.23
N ALA A 104 20.78 -11.59 9.49
CA ALA A 104 19.84 -12.70 9.32
C ALA A 104 19.29 -12.79 7.90
N HIS A 105 19.62 -11.86 6.99
CA HIS A 105 19.12 -11.87 5.62
C HIS A 105 19.55 -13.14 4.86
N GLY A 106 18.57 -13.87 4.33
CA GLY A 106 18.78 -15.14 3.63
C GLY A 106 18.86 -16.36 4.56
N VAL A 107 18.64 -16.19 5.87
CA VAL A 107 18.67 -17.29 6.85
C VAL A 107 17.29 -17.92 6.99
N TRP A 108 17.22 -19.25 6.92
CA TRP A 108 16.01 -20.00 7.26
C TRP A 108 15.97 -20.28 8.75
N ASP A 109 14.86 -19.92 9.40
CA ASP A 109 14.58 -20.25 10.80
C ASP A 109 13.13 -20.70 10.97
N ALA A 110 12.94 -21.86 11.61
CA ALA A 110 11.64 -22.49 11.83
C ALA A 110 10.72 -22.53 10.57
N GLY A 111 11.30 -22.80 9.40
CA GLY A 111 10.57 -22.87 8.12
C GLY A 111 10.19 -21.50 7.53
N LYS A 112 10.78 -20.40 8.02
CA LYS A 112 10.61 -19.05 7.48
C LYS A 112 11.94 -18.52 6.98
N LEU A 113 11.96 -17.96 5.77
CA LEU A 113 13.13 -17.27 5.23
C LEU A 113 13.18 -15.84 5.76
N HIS A 114 14.17 -15.49 6.58
CA HIS A 114 14.36 -14.11 7.02
C HIS A 114 14.94 -13.27 5.88
N VAL A 115 14.30 -12.14 5.58
CA VAL A 115 14.77 -11.19 4.57
C VAL A 115 14.71 -9.80 5.18
N GLY A 116 15.86 -9.15 5.34
CA GLY A 116 15.92 -7.77 5.83
C GLY A 116 15.00 -6.83 5.06
N LYS A 117 14.36 -5.88 5.78
CA LYS A 117 13.33 -4.97 5.25
C LYS A 117 13.81 -4.28 3.97
N TYR A 118 14.99 -3.67 4.00
CA TYR A 118 15.50 -2.90 2.87
C TYR A 118 16.09 -3.79 1.76
N GLN A 119 16.46 -5.03 2.04
CA GLN A 119 16.89 -5.96 1.00
C GLN A 119 15.71 -6.63 0.27
N SER A 120 14.56 -6.76 0.94
CA SER A 120 13.33 -7.33 0.35
C SER A 120 12.45 -6.28 -0.34
N PHE A 121 12.46 -5.05 0.15
CA PHE A 121 11.61 -3.98 -0.35
C PHE A 121 12.16 -3.38 -1.65
N GLN A 122 11.59 -3.78 -2.78
CA GLN A 122 11.97 -3.31 -4.12
C GLN A 122 10.76 -2.60 -4.76
N ALA A 123 10.69 -1.28 -4.58
CA ALA A 123 9.64 -0.44 -5.16
C ALA A 123 9.63 -0.49 -6.70
N ASP A 124 10.78 -0.77 -7.28
CA ASP A 124 11.05 -0.84 -8.72
C ASP A 124 10.75 -2.22 -9.34
N ALA A 125 10.50 -3.25 -8.53
CA ALA A 125 10.25 -4.58 -9.06
C ALA A 125 8.86 -4.65 -9.74
N PRO A 126 8.73 -5.29 -10.92
CA PRO A 126 7.45 -5.41 -11.62
C PRO A 126 6.44 -6.30 -10.86
N PHE A 127 6.95 -7.24 -10.06
CA PHE A 127 6.13 -8.16 -9.27
C PHE A 127 6.11 -7.78 -7.79
N ALA A 128 4.91 -7.79 -7.20
CA ALA A 128 4.69 -7.67 -5.77
C ALA A 128 5.31 -8.87 -5.03
N THR A 129 5.88 -8.68 -3.85
CA THR A 129 6.37 -9.81 -3.05
C THR A 129 5.25 -10.30 -2.14
N PHE A 130 4.79 -11.52 -2.34
CA PHE A 130 3.92 -12.18 -1.38
C PHE A 130 4.76 -13.01 -0.40
N ASP A 131 4.59 -12.79 0.89
CA ASP A 131 5.22 -13.57 1.95
C ASP A 131 4.13 -14.14 2.86
N PRO A 132 3.91 -15.46 2.86
CA PRO A 132 2.89 -16.08 3.70
C PRO A 132 3.19 -15.96 5.21
N ALA A 133 4.42 -15.58 5.59
CA ALA A 133 4.78 -15.28 6.97
C ALA A 133 4.49 -13.83 7.38
N HIS A 134 4.18 -12.93 6.43
CA HIS A 134 3.78 -11.56 6.73
C HIS A 134 2.30 -11.48 7.10
N VAL A 135 1.94 -10.41 7.79
CA VAL A 135 0.56 -10.13 8.17
C VAL A 135 -0.33 -9.99 6.94
N ALA A 136 -1.62 -10.34 7.09
CA ALA A 136 -2.61 -10.41 6.02
C ALA A 136 -3.06 -9.06 5.42
N LYS A 137 -2.17 -8.07 5.41
CA LYS A 137 -2.28 -6.74 4.79
C LYS A 137 -1.17 -6.53 3.76
N TRP A 138 -0.21 -7.46 3.71
CA TRP A 138 0.99 -7.34 2.88
C TRP A 138 0.69 -7.44 1.40
N GLY A 139 -0.15 -8.40 0.99
CA GLY A 139 -0.60 -8.53 -0.40
C GLY A 139 -1.20 -7.24 -0.99
N PRO A 140 -2.26 -6.66 -0.38
CA PRO A 140 -2.83 -5.42 -0.88
C PRO A 140 -1.88 -4.22 -0.83
N HIS A 141 -1.00 -4.15 0.18
CA HIS A 141 0.02 -3.10 0.27
C HIS A 141 1.05 -3.18 -0.86
N GLU A 142 1.60 -4.36 -1.14
CA GLU A 142 2.57 -4.56 -2.21
C GLU A 142 1.95 -4.37 -3.60
N LEU A 143 0.69 -4.74 -3.80
CA LEU A 143 0.01 -4.45 -5.06
C LEU A 143 -0.35 -2.97 -5.21
N MET A 144 -0.58 -2.25 -4.11
CA MET A 144 -0.73 -0.80 -4.15
C MET A 144 0.56 -0.09 -4.57
N HIS A 145 1.74 -0.60 -4.19
CA HIS A 145 3.02 -0.13 -4.71
C HIS A 145 3.08 -0.18 -6.23
N ARG A 146 2.59 -1.28 -6.82
CA ARG A 146 2.54 -1.45 -8.29
C ARG A 146 1.46 -0.60 -8.95
N ALA A 147 0.34 -0.39 -8.26
CA ALA A 147 -0.70 0.52 -8.71
C ALA A 147 -0.20 1.98 -8.77
N ALA A 148 0.55 2.39 -7.74
CA ALA A 148 1.15 3.70 -7.61
C ALA A 148 2.24 3.95 -8.67
N GLY A 149 2.89 2.91 -9.17
CA GLY A 149 4.00 3.02 -10.12
C GLY A 149 5.32 3.28 -9.42
N PHE A 150 6.33 3.66 -10.19
CA PHE A 150 7.67 3.93 -9.65
C PHE A 150 8.33 5.05 -10.45
N PHE A 151 9.04 5.94 -9.76
CA PHE A 151 9.85 6.97 -10.39
C PHE A 151 11.28 6.49 -10.59
N TRP A 152 11.78 6.61 -11.82
CA TRP A 152 13.19 6.39 -12.15
C TRP A 152 13.53 6.96 -13.53
N ARG A 153 14.76 7.44 -13.67
CA ARG A 153 15.39 7.74 -14.96
C ARG A 153 16.91 7.57 -14.88
N PRO A 154 17.60 7.34 -16.01
CA PRO A 154 19.06 7.37 -16.04
C PRO A 154 19.60 8.68 -15.46
N GLY A 155 20.57 8.55 -14.55
CA GLY A 155 21.20 9.71 -13.90
C GLY A 155 20.31 10.48 -12.93
N ALA A 156 19.18 9.90 -12.47
CA ALA A 156 18.39 10.49 -11.39
C ALA A 156 19.27 10.76 -10.17
N THR A 157 19.16 11.98 -9.62
CA THR A 157 19.87 12.36 -8.41
C THR A 157 19.31 11.62 -7.20
N ARG A 158 20.10 11.51 -6.12
CA ARG A 158 19.61 10.96 -4.85
C ARG A 158 18.38 11.70 -4.31
N TRP A 159 18.27 13.00 -4.61
CA TRP A 159 17.12 13.81 -4.23
C TRP A 159 15.85 13.43 -5.00
N GLU A 160 15.97 13.21 -6.31
CA GLU A 160 14.83 12.76 -7.12
C GLU A 160 14.40 11.35 -6.73
N LEU A 161 15.34 10.42 -6.52
CA LEU A 161 15.05 9.07 -6.03
C LEU A 161 14.38 9.12 -4.64
N TYR A 162 14.74 10.08 -3.79
CA TYR A 162 14.12 10.30 -2.49
C TYR A 162 12.65 10.73 -2.63
N LEU A 163 12.37 11.73 -3.48
CA LEU A 163 11.01 12.18 -3.74
C LEU A 163 10.16 11.06 -4.37
N GLY A 164 10.74 10.32 -5.32
CA GLY A 164 10.13 9.15 -5.93
C GLY A 164 9.78 8.06 -4.92
N ALA A 165 10.71 7.68 -4.05
CA ALA A 165 10.48 6.69 -3.00
C ALA A 165 9.40 7.15 -2.00
N ARG A 166 9.42 8.44 -1.62
CA ARG A 166 8.41 9.03 -0.74
C ARG A 166 7.00 8.99 -1.34
N LEU A 167 6.89 9.30 -2.63
CA LEU A 167 5.64 9.27 -3.37
C LEU A 167 5.12 7.84 -3.58
N ASN A 168 6.00 6.89 -3.87
CA ASN A 168 5.66 5.47 -4.03
C ASN A 168 5.08 4.87 -2.73
N GLU A 169 5.66 5.19 -1.58
CA GLU A 169 5.22 4.67 -0.27
C GLU A 169 3.91 5.30 0.25
N LEU A 170 3.52 6.45 -0.30
CA LEU A 170 2.42 7.27 0.21
C LEU A 170 1.08 6.52 0.22
N LEU A 171 0.64 5.97 -0.91
CA LEU A 171 -0.65 5.27 -1.01
C LEU A 171 -0.64 3.91 -0.30
N PRO A 172 0.42 3.09 -0.40
CA PRO A 172 0.52 1.84 0.34
C PRO A 172 0.49 2.01 1.87
N VAL A 173 1.11 3.05 2.42
CA VAL A 173 1.05 3.35 3.86
C VAL A 173 -0.33 3.89 4.27
N ALA A 174 -0.91 4.81 3.46
CA ALA A 174 -2.26 5.30 3.68
C ALA A 174 -3.30 4.16 3.66
N LEU A 175 -3.11 3.19 2.77
CA LEU A 175 -3.90 1.97 2.71
C LEU A 175 -3.71 1.15 3.98
N TRP A 176 -2.46 0.79 4.32
CA TRP A 176 -2.13 -0.09 5.44
C TRP A 176 -2.73 0.38 6.77
N TYR A 177 -2.50 1.64 7.13
CA TYR A 177 -2.91 2.19 8.42
C TYR A 177 -4.27 2.90 8.38
N GLY A 178 -4.81 3.15 7.18
CA GLY A 178 -6.07 3.84 6.97
C GLY A 178 -7.11 2.98 6.28
N ALA A 179 -7.24 3.11 4.96
CA ALA A 179 -8.39 2.59 4.22
C ALA A 179 -8.57 1.06 4.33
N ASP A 180 -7.49 0.28 4.39
CA ASP A 180 -7.57 -1.18 4.55
C ASP A 180 -8.09 -1.60 5.94
N GLN A 181 -8.14 -0.71 6.93
CA GLN A 181 -8.76 -1.01 8.23
C GLN A 181 -10.28 -0.78 8.24
N LEU A 182 -10.84 -0.16 7.21
CA LEU A 182 -12.29 0.01 7.13
C LEU A 182 -12.93 -1.37 6.91
N ALA A 183 -13.82 -1.75 7.83
CA ALA A 183 -14.55 -3.02 7.81
C ALA A 183 -13.67 -4.28 7.65
N ARG A 184 -12.39 -4.19 8.02
CA ARG A 184 -11.45 -5.30 7.99
C ARG A 184 -11.78 -6.33 9.07
N LEU A 185 -11.54 -7.60 8.75
CA LEU A 185 -11.56 -8.79 9.63
C LEU A 185 -12.02 -8.47 11.07
N ASP A 186 -11.05 -8.14 11.92
CA ASP A 186 -11.23 -7.59 13.26
C ASP A 186 -11.27 -6.06 13.20
N GLU A 187 -12.23 -5.45 13.88
CA GLU A 187 -12.51 -4.00 13.82
C GLU A 187 -11.58 -3.14 14.69
N ASP A 188 -10.60 -3.79 15.31
CA ASP A 188 -9.66 -3.19 16.23
C ASP A 188 -8.56 -2.42 15.51
N ASP A 189 -7.90 -1.53 16.25
CA ASP A 189 -6.72 -0.86 15.74
C ASP A 189 -5.65 -1.89 15.33
N PHE A 190 -4.88 -1.58 14.30
CA PHE A 190 -3.79 -2.46 13.87
C PHE A 190 -2.79 -2.73 15.02
N ASP A 191 -2.67 -4.00 15.38
CA ASP A 191 -1.60 -4.51 16.23
C ASP A 191 -0.68 -5.41 15.40
N ARG A 192 0.55 -4.92 15.16
CA ARG A 192 1.57 -5.63 14.36
C ARG A 192 2.00 -6.95 15.02
N GLU A 193 2.08 -6.99 16.35
CA GLU A 193 2.49 -8.20 17.07
C GLU A 193 1.40 -9.26 17.02
N ALA A 194 0.14 -8.86 17.21
CA ALA A 194 -1.00 -9.77 17.10
C ALA A 194 -1.16 -10.30 15.67
N ALA A 195 -1.12 -9.40 14.68
CA ALA A 195 -1.25 -9.77 13.28
C ALA A 195 -0.10 -10.70 12.82
N GLY A 196 1.10 -10.56 13.37
CA GLY A 196 2.23 -11.45 13.07
C GLY A 196 2.04 -12.90 13.54
N ARG A 197 1.09 -13.16 14.46
CA ARG A 197 0.77 -14.51 14.95
C ARG A 197 -0.25 -15.24 14.08
N ALA A 198 -1.05 -14.51 13.30
CA ALA A 198 -2.03 -15.05 12.36
C ALA A 198 -1.80 -14.40 10.97
N PRO A 199 -0.72 -14.79 10.28
CA PRO A 199 -0.24 -14.06 9.11
C PRO A 199 -1.18 -14.16 7.90
N ALA A 200 -1.97 -15.23 7.78
CA ALA A 200 -2.88 -15.41 6.66
C ALA A 200 -4.33 -15.02 7.02
N ALA A 201 -4.95 -14.19 6.18
CA ALA A 201 -6.39 -13.92 6.29
C ALA A 201 -7.21 -15.14 5.87
N ARG A 202 -8.29 -15.40 6.61
CA ARG A 202 -9.27 -16.44 6.26
C ARG A 202 -10.54 -15.78 5.73
N VAL A 203 -11.19 -16.43 4.76
CA VAL A 203 -12.38 -15.88 4.11
C VAL A 203 -13.53 -15.74 5.11
N GLU A 204 -13.66 -16.69 6.04
CA GLU A 204 -14.66 -16.68 7.11
C GLU A 204 -14.52 -15.52 8.10
N ASP A 205 -13.33 -14.93 8.21
CA ASP A 205 -13.06 -13.78 9.08
C ASP A 205 -13.50 -12.46 8.41
N ALA A 206 -13.76 -12.45 7.09
CA ALA A 206 -14.21 -11.27 6.35
C ALA A 206 -15.73 -11.01 6.54
N ARG A 207 -16.11 -10.64 7.77
CA ARG A 207 -17.51 -10.48 8.22
C ARG A 207 -18.35 -9.52 7.37
N TRP A 208 -17.73 -8.47 6.80
CA TRP A 208 -18.41 -7.50 5.94
C TRP A 208 -19.09 -8.13 4.71
N LEU A 209 -18.66 -9.33 4.29
CA LEU A 209 -19.28 -10.09 3.19
C LEU A 209 -20.64 -10.68 3.55
N VAL A 210 -20.89 -10.97 4.83
CA VAL A 210 -22.03 -11.80 5.28
C VAL A 210 -22.93 -11.13 6.33
N GLU A 211 -22.46 -10.06 6.96
CA GLU A 211 -23.26 -9.28 7.91
C GLU A 211 -24.51 -8.69 7.25
N ASP A 212 -25.61 -8.56 7.99
CA ASP A 212 -26.77 -7.81 7.50
C ASP A 212 -26.44 -6.30 7.37
N GLU A 213 -27.32 -5.53 6.74
CA GLU A 213 -27.10 -4.11 6.49
C GLU A 213 -26.90 -3.31 7.81
N ALA A 214 -27.64 -3.65 8.87
CA ALA A 214 -27.54 -2.94 10.15
C ALA A 214 -26.18 -3.19 10.82
N ALA A 215 -25.73 -4.44 10.84
CA ALA A 215 -24.41 -4.82 11.35
C ALA A 215 -23.28 -4.21 10.52
N LEU A 216 -23.41 -4.22 9.18
CA LEU A 216 -22.44 -3.60 8.28
C LEU A 216 -22.33 -2.09 8.50
N ARG A 217 -23.46 -1.39 8.61
CA ARG A 217 -23.50 0.06 8.92
C ARG A 217 -22.81 0.35 10.26
N ALA A 218 -23.05 -0.47 11.28
CA ALA A 218 -22.40 -0.32 12.57
C ALA A 218 -20.88 -0.56 12.49
N ARG A 219 -20.43 -1.57 11.74
CA ARG A 219 -19.01 -1.84 11.47
C ARG A 219 -18.33 -0.69 10.74
N LEU A 220 -18.98 -0.13 9.72
CA LEU A 220 -18.48 1.06 9.03
C LEU A 220 -18.31 2.20 10.02
N GLY A 221 -19.36 2.53 10.78
CA GLY A 221 -19.32 3.59 11.78
C GLY A 221 -18.17 3.46 12.79
N ARG A 222 -17.92 2.25 13.31
CA ARG A 222 -16.79 2.00 14.20
C ARG A 222 -15.44 2.24 13.51
N THR A 223 -15.29 1.84 12.25
CA THR A 223 -13.99 1.86 11.56
C THR A 223 -13.70 3.11 10.72
N LEU A 224 -14.64 4.05 10.57
CA LEU A 224 -14.49 5.31 9.82
C LEU A 224 -13.27 6.14 10.21
N ARG A 225 -12.91 6.12 11.50
CA ARG A 225 -11.74 6.84 12.03
C ARG A 225 -10.45 6.50 11.26
N HIS A 226 -10.29 5.25 10.81
CA HIS A 226 -9.13 4.82 10.06
C HIS A 226 -9.08 5.40 8.66
N LEU A 227 -10.22 5.40 7.95
CA LEU A 227 -10.31 6.01 6.64
C LEU A 227 -9.96 7.51 6.71
N ARG A 228 -10.46 8.23 7.72
CA ARG A 228 -10.11 9.64 7.94
C ARG A 228 -8.62 9.83 8.20
N ALA A 229 -8.01 8.98 9.03
CA ALA A 229 -6.59 9.04 9.30
C ALA A 229 -5.75 8.81 8.03
N GLY A 230 -6.16 7.87 7.17
CA GLY A 230 -5.54 7.64 5.86
C GLY A 230 -5.65 8.84 4.92
N LEU A 231 -6.84 9.45 4.81
CA LEU A 231 -7.05 10.66 4.00
C LEU A 231 -6.21 11.84 4.50
N ALA A 232 -6.18 12.06 5.82
CA ALA A 232 -5.37 13.12 6.43
C ALA A 232 -3.86 12.88 6.24
N TYR A 233 -3.42 11.62 6.26
CA TYR A 233 -2.05 11.24 5.95
C TYR A 233 -1.67 11.60 4.51
N VAL A 234 -2.48 11.21 3.53
CA VAL A 234 -2.26 11.53 2.11
C VAL A 234 -2.13 13.03 1.89
N GLU A 235 -3.06 13.83 2.40
CA GLU A 235 -3.00 15.29 2.25
C GLU A 235 -1.76 15.90 2.91
N GLY A 236 -1.40 15.41 4.11
CA GLY A 236 -0.22 15.88 4.82
C GLY A 236 1.09 15.53 4.11
N GLU A 237 1.21 14.32 3.57
CA GLU A 237 2.40 13.88 2.86
C GLU A 237 2.54 14.55 1.48
N LEU A 238 1.44 14.74 0.75
CA LEU A 238 1.49 15.49 -0.52
C LEU A 238 1.91 16.94 -0.29
N ALA A 239 1.38 17.60 0.75
CA ALA A 239 1.80 18.95 1.13
C ALA A 239 3.28 19.01 1.53
N ALA A 240 3.78 17.98 2.23
CA ALA A 240 5.20 17.87 2.57
C ALA A 240 6.06 17.69 1.32
N VAL A 241 5.69 16.80 0.38
CA VAL A 241 6.40 16.62 -0.89
C VAL A 241 6.43 17.91 -1.71
N ASP A 242 5.31 18.64 -1.78
CA ASP A 242 5.24 19.92 -2.49
C ASP A 242 6.17 20.98 -1.85
N GLU A 243 6.27 21.01 -0.52
CA GLU A 243 7.23 21.86 0.21
C GLU A 243 8.69 21.43 0.00
N GLU A 244 8.97 20.13 -0.01
CA GLU A 244 10.30 19.57 -0.30
C GLU A 244 10.73 19.95 -1.72
N ARG A 245 9.84 19.82 -2.70
CA ARG A 245 10.08 20.24 -4.10
C ARG A 245 10.39 21.73 -4.19
N ARG A 246 9.64 22.57 -3.48
CA ARG A 246 9.82 24.03 -3.48
C ARG A 246 11.13 24.47 -2.82
N THR A 247 11.54 23.81 -1.75
CA THR A 247 12.66 24.26 -0.91
C THR A 247 13.96 23.51 -1.13
N GLY A 248 13.91 22.33 -1.75
CA GLY A 248 15.04 21.39 -1.83
C GLY A 248 15.46 20.83 -0.46
N ARG A 249 14.61 20.94 0.56
CA ARG A 249 14.90 20.52 1.94
C ARG A 249 13.90 19.48 2.40
N ARG A 250 14.38 18.47 3.12
CA ARG A 250 13.53 17.43 3.70
C ARG A 250 12.55 17.99 4.73
N VAL A 251 11.30 17.54 4.66
CA VAL A 251 10.24 17.83 5.62
C VAL A 251 9.91 16.55 6.39
N VAL A 252 10.19 16.56 7.69
CA VAL A 252 9.90 15.44 8.59
C VAL A 252 8.41 15.45 8.93
N THR A 253 7.76 14.30 8.80
CA THR A 253 6.31 14.17 9.04
C THR A 253 6.04 12.98 9.97
N PRO A 254 6.43 13.07 11.25
CA PRO A 254 6.25 11.96 12.16
C PRO A 254 4.74 11.75 12.40
N ARG A 255 4.29 10.52 12.20
CA ARG A 255 2.90 10.09 12.41
C ARG A 255 2.85 8.93 13.36
N VAL A 256 1.78 8.90 14.15
CA VAL A 256 1.51 7.84 15.10
C VAL A 256 0.23 7.14 14.67
N PHE A 257 0.32 5.84 14.45
CA PHE A 257 -0.78 4.96 14.05
C PHE A 257 -0.87 3.73 14.95
N GLY A 258 -1.95 2.96 14.76
CA GLY A 258 -2.15 1.63 15.36
C GLY A 258 -2.48 1.65 16.84
N ALA A 259 -2.71 0.45 17.38
CA ALA A 259 -3.18 0.28 18.75
C ALA A 259 -2.17 0.91 19.73
N ARG A 260 -2.68 1.75 20.63
CA ARG A 260 -1.89 2.43 21.69
C ARG A 260 -0.76 3.32 21.17
N GLY A 261 -0.83 3.77 19.91
CA GLY A 261 0.16 4.68 19.31
C GLY A 261 1.55 4.07 19.13
N ARG A 262 1.64 2.75 18.98
CA ARG A 262 2.92 2.03 18.89
C ARG A 262 3.59 2.10 17.51
N ALA A 263 2.85 2.41 16.44
CA ALA A 263 3.45 2.57 15.12
C ALA A 263 3.84 4.04 14.89
N ARG A 264 5.14 4.33 14.97
CA ARG A 264 5.69 5.63 14.57
C ARG A 264 6.24 5.52 13.16
N LEU A 265 5.68 6.31 12.25
CA LEU A 265 6.09 6.37 10.85
C LEU A 265 6.66 7.75 10.56
N ASP A 266 7.68 7.79 9.71
CA ASP A 266 8.20 9.03 9.15
C ASP A 266 8.64 8.73 7.72
N ALA A 267 7.79 9.14 6.76
CA ALA A 267 7.99 8.85 5.35
C ALA A 267 9.31 9.43 4.83
N ALA A 268 9.76 10.57 5.39
CA ALA A 268 11.05 11.15 5.06
C ALA A 268 12.20 10.20 5.46
N SER A 269 12.08 9.53 6.60
CA SER A 269 13.10 8.59 7.07
C SER A 269 13.10 7.30 6.25
N ASP A 270 11.93 6.74 5.94
CA ASP A 270 11.79 5.53 5.12
C ASP A 270 12.32 5.76 3.69
N ALA A 271 11.96 6.88 3.06
CA ALA A 271 12.47 7.26 1.74
C ALA A 271 13.99 7.47 1.73
N THR A 272 14.55 8.05 2.80
CA THR A 272 16.01 8.18 2.94
C THR A 272 16.68 6.81 3.03
N ALA A 273 16.14 5.91 3.85
CA ALA A 273 16.67 4.56 4.01
C ALA A 273 16.61 3.78 2.68
N TYR A 274 15.52 3.93 1.91
CA TYR A 274 15.42 3.36 0.57
C TYR A 274 16.52 3.88 -0.37
N VAL A 275 16.73 5.20 -0.45
CA VAL A 275 17.77 5.76 -1.32
C VAL A 275 19.16 5.29 -0.90
N VAL A 276 19.46 5.25 0.40
CA VAL A 276 20.73 4.74 0.92
C VAL A 276 20.94 3.28 0.51
N GLY A 277 19.91 2.44 0.62
CA GLY A 277 19.98 1.02 0.28
C GLY A 277 20.04 0.74 -1.22
N HIS A 278 19.36 1.55 -2.06
CA HIS A 278 19.05 1.17 -3.44
C HIS A 278 19.68 2.07 -4.52
N ALA A 279 20.19 3.27 -4.21
CA ALA A 279 20.66 4.19 -5.25
C ALA A 279 21.77 3.60 -6.15
N ALA A 280 22.72 2.88 -5.56
CA ALA A 280 23.79 2.22 -6.33
C ALA A 280 23.24 1.13 -7.26
N ARG A 281 22.28 0.34 -6.76
CA ARG A 281 21.61 -0.71 -7.52
C ARG A 281 20.77 -0.14 -8.67
N LEU A 282 20.06 0.97 -8.44
CA LEU A 282 19.25 1.63 -9.45
C LEU A 282 20.09 2.31 -10.55
N ALA A 283 21.39 2.52 -10.30
CA ALA A 283 22.35 3.01 -11.30
C ALA A 283 23.08 1.86 -12.02
N ASP A 284 22.85 0.60 -11.64
CA ASP A 284 23.44 -0.55 -12.32
C ASP A 284 22.87 -0.67 -13.75
N PRO A 285 23.70 -0.85 -14.79
CA PRO A 285 23.23 -0.95 -16.17
C PRO A 285 22.22 -2.08 -16.41
N ALA A 286 22.36 -3.21 -15.74
CA ALA A 286 21.45 -4.34 -15.90
C ALA A 286 20.08 -4.05 -15.29
N VAL A 287 20.05 -3.38 -14.14
CA VAL A 287 18.80 -2.91 -13.52
C VAL A 287 18.16 -1.83 -14.37
N SER A 288 18.96 -0.86 -14.86
CA SER A 288 18.49 0.23 -15.72
C SER A 288 17.79 -0.29 -16.97
N ALA A 289 18.40 -1.28 -17.66
CA ALA A 289 17.81 -1.90 -18.84
C ALA A 289 16.44 -2.57 -18.56
N VAL A 290 16.25 -3.13 -17.36
CA VAL A 290 14.95 -3.69 -16.97
C VAL A 290 13.94 -2.58 -16.68
N LEU A 291 14.33 -1.50 -16.00
CA LEU A 291 13.43 -0.39 -15.68
C LEU A 291 12.97 0.37 -16.93
N GLU A 292 13.82 0.48 -17.95
CA GLU A 292 13.45 0.99 -19.27
C GLU A 292 12.35 0.14 -19.95
N LEU A 293 12.38 -1.19 -19.76
CA LEU A 293 11.37 -2.10 -20.32
C LEU A 293 10.05 -2.09 -19.53
N VAL A 294 10.12 -1.97 -18.20
CA VAL A 294 8.94 -2.01 -17.32
C VAL A 294 8.17 -0.67 -17.35
N GLY A 295 8.85 0.43 -17.66
CA GLY A 295 8.22 1.75 -17.83
C GLY A 295 8.03 2.49 -16.51
N ALA A 296 9.11 3.07 -15.99
CA ALA A 296 9.07 3.99 -14.86
C ALA A 296 8.67 5.41 -15.29
N VAL A 297 8.14 6.19 -14.35
CA VAL A 297 7.90 7.63 -14.57
C VAL A 297 9.23 8.36 -14.41
N ASP A 298 9.62 9.14 -15.40
CA ASP A 298 10.93 9.79 -15.48
C ASP A 298 10.94 11.24 -14.96
N ASP A 299 9.77 11.81 -14.68
CA ASP A 299 9.59 13.15 -14.15
C ASP A 299 8.85 13.12 -12.80
N VAL A 300 9.43 13.75 -11.77
CA VAL A 300 8.88 13.74 -10.41
C VAL A 300 7.54 14.49 -10.34
N ASP A 301 7.34 15.51 -11.17
CA ASP A 301 6.14 16.34 -11.16
C ASP A 301 4.98 15.60 -11.82
N VAL A 302 5.27 14.91 -12.93
CA VAL A 302 4.34 13.95 -13.55
C VAL A 302 3.98 12.86 -12.54
N TYR A 303 4.98 12.25 -11.88
CA TYR A 303 4.74 11.17 -10.93
C TYR A 303 3.89 11.61 -9.75
N ARG A 304 4.14 12.81 -9.19
CA ARG A 304 3.28 13.42 -8.17
C ARG A 304 1.84 13.52 -8.68
N GLY A 305 1.64 14.00 -9.90
CA GLY A 305 0.32 14.10 -10.54
C GLY A 305 -0.38 12.74 -10.66
N GLU A 306 0.35 11.70 -11.06
CA GLU A 306 -0.17 10.34 -11.16
C GLU A 306 -0.57 9.76 -9.80
N ILE A 307 0.25 9.96 -8.76
CA ILE A 307 -0.07 9.54 -7.38
C ILE A 307 -1.36 10.21 -6.89
N ASP A 308 -1.52 11.51 -7.15
CA ASP A 308 -2.74 12.24 -6.78
C ASP A 308 -3.98 11.68 -7.49
N ALA A 309 -3.82 11.19 -8.74
CA ALA A 309 -4.91 10.61 -9.54
C ALA A 309 -5.21 9.13 -9.24
N CYS A 310 -4.25 8.38 -8.70
CA CYS A 310 -4.40 6.95 -8.39
C CYS A 310 -5.32 6.68 -7.18
N HIS A 311 -5.53 7.68 -6.31
CA HIS A 311 -6.27 7.57 -5.05
C HIS A 311 -7.80 7.73 -5.20
#